data_AF-A0A6N8BLN7-F1
#
_entry.id   AF-A0A6N8BLN7-F1
#
_cell.length_a   1.000
_cell.length_b   1.000
_cell.length_c   1.000
_cell.angle_alpha   90.00
_cell.angle_beta   90.00
_cell.angle_gamma   90.00
#
_symmetry.space_group_name_H-M   'P 1'
#
loop_
_entity.id
_entity.type
_entity.pdbx_description
1 polymer ?
#
loop_
_entity_poly.entity_id
_entity_poly.type
_entity_poly.pdbx_seq_one_letter_code
_entity_poly.pdbx_strand_id
1 'polypeptide(L)'
;MNKDKLLVSAAIAFLGLSFIIGSHVLANAISDFGRRLDIDTGDIGSPLGYIASELVEFRHEYSKNQPEAIREKQGMYMSEAAEYLGFSFKELKFLIEEENINIPYIKVNHKYVFYKESLDQWQKTIEQQEYILE
;
A
#
# COMPACT_ATOMS: atom_id res chain seq x y z
N MET A 1 -34.70 34.57 -39.80
CA MET A 1 -34.02 33.69 -38.82
C MET A 1 -35.08 33.19 -37.84
N ASN A 2 -35.38 31.88 -37.81
CA ASN A 2 -36.49 31.36 -37.01
C ASN A 2 -36.19 31.48 -35.52
N LYS A 3 -37.12 32.08 -34.77
CA LYS A 3 -37.03 32.31 -33.32
C LYS A 3 -36.67 31.03 -32.57
N ASP A 4 -37.18 29.89 -33.03
CA ASP A 4 -36.93 28.57 -32.43
C ASP A 4 -35.47 28.13 -32.53
N LYS A 5 -34.79 28.43 -33.64
CA LYS A 5 -33.35 28.11 -33.80
C LYS A 5 -32.49 28.97 -32.87
N LEU A 6 -32.92 30.20 -32.61
CA LEU A 6 -32.23 31.15 -31.73
C LEU A 6 -32.40 30.77 -30.25
N LEU A 7 -33.58 30.28 -29.88
CA LEU A 7 -33.86 29.73 -28.54
C LEU A 7 -33.05 28.45 -28.28
N VAL A 8 -32.98 27.54 -29.25
CA VAL A 8 -32.19 26.30 -29.13
C VAL A 8 -30.69 26.60 -29.02
N SER A 9 -30.16 27.53 -29.81
CA SER A 9 -28.74 27.92 -29.70
C SER A 9 -28.41 28.59 -28.36
N ALA A 10 -29.33 29.41 -27.83
CA ALA A 10 -29.16 30.02 -26.51
C ALA A 10 -29.18 28.94 -25.41
N ALA A 11 -30.09 27.98 -25.48
CA ALA A 11 -30.16 26.88 -24.51
C ALA A 11 -28.86 26.04 -24.49
N ILE A 12 -28.29 25.74 -25.65
CA ILE A 12 -27.01 25.02 -25.76
C ILE A 12 -25.86 25.83 -25.15
N ALA A 13 -25.82 27.14 -25.41
CA ALA A 13 -24.81 28.03 -24.81
C ALA A 13 -24.93 28.10 -23.27
N PHE A 14 -26.17 28.19 -22.74
CA PHE A 14 -26.41 28.17 -21.30
C PHE A 14 -26.07 26.82 -20.65
N LEU A 15 -26.32 25.72 -21.34
CA LEU A 15 -25.92 24.37 -20.88
C LEU A 15 -24.40 24.25 -20.80
N GLY A 16 -23.68 24.71 -21.83
CA GLY A 16 -22.22 24.74 -21.83
C GLY A 16 -21.65 25.59 -20.70
N LEU A 17 -22.21 26.79 -20.47
CA LEU A 17 -21.79 27.67 -19.38
C LEU A 17 -22.03 27.03 -18.00
N SER A 18 -23.19 26.39 -17.82
CA SER A 18 -23.54 25.68 -16.58
C SER A 18 -22.60 24.51 -16.31
N PHE A 19 -22.16 23.80 -17.34
CA PHE A 19 -21.22 22.69 -17.21
C PHE A 19 -19.82 23.17 -16.78
N ILE A 20 -19.35 24.31 -17.32
CA ILE A 20 -18.06 24.92 -16.93
C ILE A 20 -18.10 25.36 -15.46
N ILE A 21 -19.15 26.09 -15.06
CA ILE A 21 -19.31 26.55 -13.67
C ILE A 21 -19.47 25.37 -12.72
N GLY A 22 -20.29 24.38 -13.09
CA GLY A 22 -20.48 23.15 -12.33
C GLY A 22 -19.18 22.35 -12.17
N SER A 23 -18.36 22.26 -13.22
CA SER A 23 -17.05 21.61 -13.17
C SER A 23 -16.10 22.32 -12.22
N HIS A 24 -16.11 23.66 -12.17
CA HIS A 24 -15.29 24.42 -11.20
C HIS A 24 -15.73 24.22 -9.76
N VAL A 25 -17.05 24.26 -9.49
CA VAL A 25 -17.57 24.02 -8.14
C VAL A 25 -17.28 22.59 -7.70
N LEU A 26 -17.47 21.62 -8.60
CA LEU A 26 -17.17 20.21 -8.33
C LEU A 26 -15.67 19.98 -8.14
N ALA A 27 -14.81 20.60 -8.94
CA ALA A 27 -13.36 20.51 -8.78
C ALA A 27 -12.90 21.14 -7.47
N ASN A 28 -13.49 22.26 -7.07
CA ASN A 28 -13.19 22.89 -5.78
C ASN A 28 -13.72 22.04 -4.62
N ALA A 29 -14.89 21.42 -4.76
CA ALA A 29 -15.44 20.53 -3.74
C ALA A 29 -14.63 19.22 -3.62
N ILE A 30 -14.18 18.64 -4.74
CA ILE A 30 -13.29 17.47 -4.76
C ILE A 30 -11.91 17.83 -4.24
N SER A 31 -11.40 19.02 -4.53
CA SER A 31 -10.13 19.51 -3.99
C SER A 31 -10.22 19.76 -2.49
N ASP A 32 -11.31 20.36 -2.01
CA ASP A 32 -11.54 20.55 -0.57
C ASP A 32 -11.77 19.21 0.15
N PHE A 33 -12.52 18.30 -0.45
CA PHE A 33 -12.66 16.92 0.04
C PHE A 33 -11.31 16.18 0.01
N GLY A 34 -10.52 16.37 -1.04
CA GLY A 34 -9.18 15.83 -1.20
C GLY A 34 -8.21 16.38 -0.17
N ARG A 35 -8.30 17.67 0.18
CA ARG A 35 -7.52 18.33 1.24
C ARG A 35 -7.99 17.94 2.65
N ARG A 36 -9.25 17.54 2.80
CA ARG A 36 -9.80 16.95 4.03
C ARG A 36 -9.56 15.43 4.11
N LEU A 37 -9.22 14.77 3.01
CA LEU A 37 -8.66 13.41 3.02
C LEU A 37 -7.13 13.44 3.15
N ASP A 38 -6.50 14.52 2.69
CA ASP A 38 -5.19 15.02 3.09
C ASP A 38 -5.26 15.70 4.47
N ILE A 39 -6.18 15.21 5.34
CA ILE A 39 -5.85 15.16 6.77
C ILE A 39 -4.60 14.29 6.81
N ASP A 40 -3.48 15.00 6.84
CA ASP A 40 -2.19 14.59 7.33
C ASP A 40 -2.16 13.10 7.69
N THR A 41 -1.63 12.29 6.78
CA THR A 41 -1.29 10.90 7.10
C THR A 41 -0.27 10.85 8.27
N GLY A 42 0.23 11.99 8.74
CA GLY A 42 0.89 12.15 10.04
C GLY A 42 -0.03 12.07 11.27
N ASP A 43 -1.32 12.42 11.18
CA ASP A 43 -2.21 12.51 12.36
C ASP A 43 -3.37 11.47 12.39
N ILE A 44 -3.77 10.91 11.23
CA ILE A 44 -4.55 9.65 11.20
C ILE A 44 -3.64 8.43 11.51
N GLY A 45 -2.32 8.62 11.41
CA GLY A 45 -1.32 7.65 11.84
C GLY A 45 -1.41 7.31 13.33
N SER A 46 -1.98 8.19 14.16
CA SER A 46 -2.09 7.93 15.59
C SER A 46 -3.17 6.87 15.89
N PRO A 47 -4.47 7.05 15.61
CA PRO A 47 -5.48 6.06 16.03
C PRO A 47 -5.39 4.74 15.28
N LEU A 48 -5.09 4.76 13.98
CA LEU A 48 -4.88 3.53 13.19
C LEU A 48 -3.51 2.91 13.45
N GLY A 49 -2.48 3.70 13.77
CA GLY A 49 -1.18 3.21 14.20
C GLY A 49 -1.23 2.52 15.55
N TYR A 50 -2.01 3.04 16.52
CA TYR A 50 -2.25 2.36 17.80
C TYR A 50 -2.98 1.03 17.60
N ILE A 51 -4.01 0.98 16.76
CA ILE A 51 -4.71 -0.29 16.46
C ILE A 51 -3.79 -1.25 15.69
N ALA A 52 -3.00 -0.75 14.75
CA ALA A 52 -2.05 -1.57 14.00
C ALA A 52 -0.93 -2.10 14.91
N SER A 53 -0.38 -1.27 15.80
CA SER A 53 0.65 -1.69 16.76
C SER A 53 0.09 -2.68 17.76
N GLU A 54 -1.13 -2.46 18.27
CA GLU A 54 -1.79 -3.37 19.21
C GLU A 54 -2.12 -4.72 18.56
N LEU A 55 -2.50 -4.73 17.27
CA LEU A 55 -2.68 -5.98 16.52
C LEU A 55 -1.37 -6.70 16.21
N VAL A 56 -0.29 -5.96 15.94
CA VAL A 56 1.07 -6.52 15.76
C VAL A 56 1.56 -7.09 17.08
N GLU A 57 1.38 -6.39 18.19
CA GLU A 57 1.79 -6.80 19.53
C GLU A 57 0.99 -8.02 20.00
N PHE A 58 -0.34 -8.02 19.81
CA PHE A 58 -1.20 -9.17 20.11
C PHE A 58 -0.82 -10.41 19.28
N ARG A 59 -0.49 -10.23 18.00
CA ARG A 59 0.00 -11.32 17.16
C ARG A 59 1.37 -11.81 17.60
N HIS A 60 2.28 -10.91 17.96
CA HIS A 60 3.61 -11.28 18.47
C HIS A 60 3.50 -12.07 19.77
N GLU A 61 2.61 -11.67 20.68
CA GLU A 61 2.35 -12.37 21.93
C GLU A 61 1.70 -13.74 21.70
N TYR A 62 0.72 -13.82 20.79
CA TYR A 62 0.10 -15.09 20.42
C TYR A 62 1.09 -16.04 19.72
N SER A 63 1.98 -15.51 18.88
CA SER A 63 3.06 -16.26 18.22
C SER A 63 4.08 -16.76 19.24
N LYS A 64 4.52 -15.92 20.18
CA LYS A 64 5.49 -16.27 21.24
C LYS A 64 5.00 -17.40 22.14
N ASN A 65 3.68 -17.48 22.36
CA ASN A 65 3.05 -18.51 23.18
C ASN A 65 2.70 -19.81 22.43
N GLN A 66 3.04 -19.91 21.14
CA GLN A 66 2.93 -21.16 20.38
C GLN A 66 4.21 -21.99 20.48
N PRO A 67 4.10 -23.33 20.45
CA PRO A 67 5.27 -24.19 20.37
C PRO A 67 6.11 -23.82 19.15
N GLU A 68 7.44 -23.74 19.29
CA GLU A 68 8.37 -23.24 18.26
C GLU A 68 8.17 -23.91 16.89
N ALA A 69 7.85 -25.20 16.89
CA ALA A 69 7.57 -25.99 15.67
C ALA A 69 6.35 -25.50 14.86
N ILE A 70 5.41 -24.78 15.47
CA ILE A 70 4.25 -24.18 14.78
C ILE A 70 4.60 -22.76 14.31
N ARG A 71 5.42 -22.06 15.08
CA ARG A 71 5.92 -20.71 14.77
C ARG A 71 6.73 -20.67 13.48
N GLU A 72 7.57 -21.67 13.24
CA GLU A 72 8.37 -21.78 12.00
C GLU A 72 7.51 -22.00 10.74
N LYS A 73 6.29 -22.54 10.90
CA LYS A 73 5.36 -22.80 9.79
C LYS A 73 4.40 -21.66 9.51
N GLN A 74 4.36 -20.62 10.34
CA GLN A 74 3.51 -19.47 10.08
C GLN A 74 4.19 -18.53 9.08
N GLY A 75 3.51 -18.31 7.96
CA GLY A 75 3.95 -17.32 6.97
C GLY A 75 3.84 -15.91 7.53
N MET A 76 4.91 -15.15 7.37
CA MET A 76 4.99 -13.72 7.66
C MET A 76 4.38 -12.91 6.52
N TYR A 77 3.66 -11.84 6.85
CA TYR A 77 3.25 -10.87 5.84
C TYR A 77 4.35 -9.84 5.57
N MET A 78 4.19 -9.09 4.48
CA MET A 78 5.13 -8.08 4.00
C MET A 78 5.76 -7.19 5.08
N SER A 79 4.99 -6.71 6.06
CA SER A 79 5.52 -5.87 7.16
C SER A 79 6.45 -6.64 8.09
N GLU A 80 6.08 -7.86 8.47
CA GLU A 80 6.86 -8.73 9.35
C GLU A 80 8.13 -9.22 8.65
N ALA A 81 8.03 -9.54 7.35
CA ALA A 81 9.19 -9.94 6.54
C ALA A 81 10.17 -8.77 6.32
N ALA A 82 9.65 -7.54 6.15
CA ALA A 82 10.50 -6.35 6.03
C ALA A 82 11.27 -6.10 7.33
N GLU A 83 10.59 -6.17 8.48
CA GLU A 83 11.22 -6.06 9.79
C GLU A 83 12.26 -7.17 10.02
N TYR A 84 11.93 -8.41 9.65
CA TYR A 84 12.84 -9.55 9.74
C TYR A 84 14.15 -9.36 8.96
N LEU A 85 14.04 -8.81 7.74
CA LEU A 85 15.17 -8.58 6.84
C LEU A 85 15.87 -7.23 7.09
N GLY A 86 15.37 -6.40 8.02
CA GLY A 86 15.92 -5.07 8.29
C GLY A 86 15.60 -4.01 7.22
N PHE A 87 14.57 -4.22 6.41
CA PHE A 87 14.09 -3.27 5.41
C PHE A 87 12.83 -2.53 5.88
N SER A 88 12.57 -1.34 5.33
CA SER A 88 11.24 -0.76 5.38
C SER A 88 10.28 -1.49 4.46
N PHE A 89 8.97 -1.39 4.74
CA PHE A 89 7.92 -1.94 3.89
C PHE A 89 8.05 -1.49 2.42
N LYS A 90 8.38 -0.21 2.19
CA LYS A 90 8.51 0.36 0.84
C LYS A 90 9.71 -0.20 0.11
N GLU A 91 10.84 -0.35 0.81
CA GLU A 91 12.06 -0.94 0.25
C GLU A 91 11.82 -2.39 -0.14
N LEU A 92 11.33 -3.23 0.77
CA LEU A 92 11.06 -4.64 0.43
C LEU A 92 10.08 -4.78 -0.74
N LYS A 93 9.07 -3.89 -0.82
CA LYS A 93 8.11 -3.89 -1.93
C LYS A 93 8.79 -3.54 -3.26
N PHE A 94 9.62 -2.50 -3.25
CA PHE A 94 10.40 -2.09 -4.42
C PHE A 94 11.35 -3.20 -4.89
N LEU A 95 12.03 -3.88 -3.96
CA LEU A 95 12.95 -4.98 -4.31
C LEU A 95 12.24 -6.15 -5.00
N ILE A 96 11.00 -6.46 -4.59
CA ILE A 96 10.21 -7.56 -5.15
C ILE A 96 9.55 -7.19 -6.48
N GLU A 97 8.97 -5.99 -6.58
CA GLU A 97 8.14 -5.60 -7.72
C GLU A 97 8.92 -4.93 -8.86
N GLU A 98 10.00 -4.19 -8.56
CA GLU A 98 10.72 -3.36 -9.53
C GLU A 98 12.12 -3.90 -9.85
N GLU A 99 12.92 -4.20 -8.82
CA GLU A 99 14.29 -4.73 -8.99
C GLU A 99 14.32 -6.25 -9.27
N ASN A 100 13.17 -6.92 -9.14
CA ASN A 100 13.00 -8.35 -9.35
C ASN A 100 14.06 -9.19 -8.59
N ILE A 101 14.41 -8.76 -7.37
CA ILE A 101 15.29 -9.53 -6.51
C ILE A 101 14.56 -10.81 -6.14
N ASN A 102 15.23 -11.94 -6.31
CA ASN A 102 14.66 -13.27 -6.11
C ASN A 102 14.56 -13.65 -4.61
N ILE A 103 13.91 -12.77 -3.83
CA ILE A 103 13.53 -13.05 -2.45
C ILE A 103 12.41 -14.11 -2.49
N PRO A 104 12.51 -15.21 -1.75
CA PRO A 104 11.49 -16.26 -1.80
C PRO A 104 10.19 -15.80 -1.12
N TYR A 105 9.10 -15.78 -1.90
CA TYR A 105 7.76 -15.48 -1.41
C TYR A 105 6.70 -16.34 -2.11
N ILE A 106 5.54 -16.47 -1.48
CA ILE A 106 4.32 -16.97 -2.11
C ILE A 106 3.33 -15.81 -2.25
N LYS A 107 2.85 -15.58 -3.47
CA LYS A 107 1.79 -14.61 -3.74
C LYS A 107 0.44 -15.31 -3.67
N VAL A 108 -0.37 -14.95 -2.68
CA VAL A 108 -1.75 -15.44 -2.53
C VAL A 108 -2.68 -14.24 -2.76
N ASN A 109 -3.36 -14.23 -3.91
CA ASN A 109 -4.12 -13.07 -4.41
C ASN A 109 -3.23 -11.81 -4.52
N HIS A 110 -3.47 -10.81 -3.66
CA HIS A 110 -2.76 -9.54 -3.60
C HIS A 110 -1.84 -9.42 -2.38
N LYS A 111 -1.59 -10.53 -1.67
CA LYS A 111 -0.75 -10.56 -0.46
C LYS A 111 0.50 -11.39 -0.70
N TYR A 112 1.63 -10.87 -0.23
CA TYR A 112 2.90 -11.55 -0.18
C TYR A 112 3.03 -12.25 1.18
N VAL A 113 3.35 -13.55 1.14
CA VAL A 113 3.58 -14.38 2.30
C VAL A 113 4.99 -14.95 2.22
N PHE A 114 5.75 -14.79 3.30
CA PHE A 114 7.14 -15.18 3.41
C PHE A 114 7.28 -16.23 4.50
N TYR A 115 8.03 -17.29 4.24
CA TYR A 115 8.36 -18.28 5.27
C TYR A 115 9.75 -18.00 5.79
N LYS A 116 9.89 -17.99 7.12
CA LYS A 116 11.17 -17.71 7.78
C LYS A 116 12.28 -18.63 7.29
N GLU A 117 12.02 -19.93 7.23
CA GLU A 117 12.99 -20.92 6.74
C GLU A 117 13.49 -20.62 5.32
N SER A 118 12.61 -20.15 4.43
CA SER A 118 12.97 -19.77 3.07
C SER A 118 13.83 -18.51 3.04
N LEU A 119 13.51 -17.51 3.86
CA LEU A 119 14.32 -16.29 3.99
C LEU A 119 15.71 -16.61 4.58
N ASP A 120 15.78 -17.48 5.58
CA ASP A 120 17.05 -17.89 6.20
C ASP A 120 17.97 -18.61 5.20
N GLN A 121 17.41 -19.49 4.38
CA GLN A 121 18.17 -20.17 3.32
C GLN A 121 18.64 -19.19 2.23
N TRP A 122 17.78 -18.25 1.85
CA TRP A 122 18.10 -17.22 0.88
C TRP A 122 19.24 -16.32 1.37
N GLN A 123 19.19 -15.86 2.62
CA GLN A 123 20.22 -15.00 3.20
C GLN A 123 21.58 -15.73 3.25
N LYS A 124 21.61 -17.00 3.67
CA LYS A 124 22.82 -17.83 3.61
C LYS A 124 23.38 -17.97 2.20
N THR A 125 22.51 -18.03 1.19
CA THR A 125 22.93 -18.12 -0.21
C THR A 125 23.62 -16.85 -0.68
N ILE A 126 23.16 -15.68 -0.22
CA ILE A 126 23.78 -14.38 -0.52
C ILE A 126 25.14 -14.26 0.19
N GLU A 127 25.19 -14.57 1.48
CA GLU A 127 26.42 -14.52 2.29
C GLU A 127 27.52 -15.44 1.71
N GLN A 128 27.14 -16.61 1.19
CA GLN A 128 28.08 -17.52 0.53
C GLN A 128 28.59 -17.02 -0.83
N GLN A 129 27.82 -16.21 -1.55
CA GLN A 129 28.25 -15.63 -2.82
C GLN A 129 29.25 -14.49 -2.62
N GLU A 130 29.11 -13.74 -1.53
CA GLU A 130 30.02 -12.65 -1.16
C GLU A 130 31.43 -13.20 -0.82
N TYR A 131 31.51 -14.37 -0.16
CA TYR A 131 32.77 -15.01 0.21
C TYR A 131 33.56 -15.64 -0.95
N ILE A 132 32.94 -15.81 -2.14
CA ILE A 132 33.61 -16.38 -3.32
C ILE A 132 34.25 -15.27 -4.18
N LEU A 133 34.00 -14.01 -3.85
CA LEU A 133 34.48 -12.84 -4.61
C LEU A 133 35.59 -12.04 -3.89
N GLU A 134 36.00 -12.46 -2.69
CA GLU A 134 37.24 -12.00 -2.00
C GLU A 134 38.39 -13.01 -2.15
#